data_AF-A0A7J9CMW6-F1
#
_entry.id   AF-A0A7J9CMW6-F1
#
_cell.length_a   1.000
_cell.length_b   1.000
_cell.length_c   1.000
_cell.angle_alpha   90.00
_cell.angle_beta   90.00
_cell.angle_gamma   90.00
#
_symmetry.space_group_name_H-M   'P 1'
#
loop_
_entity.id
_entity.type
_entity.pdbx_description
1 polymer ?
#
loop_
_entity_poly.entity_id
_entity_poly.type
_entity_poly.pdbx_seq_one_letter_code
_entity_poly.pdbx_strand_id
1 'polypeptide(L)'
;MLTNLELSQLSELVNVEGYSDWIRLVAEFTLKSLLSWQWASSSVYYLLGLWSRLVSSVPYLKGDAPSLLDEFVPKITESFLTSRFNSVQVGFPDDLSENPLDNVELLQDQLDCFPYLCRFQYESSGSYIINMMEPVLQSYTEKARLQTCDKNELSIIEAKLTWVVHIIAAILKIKQCTGCSMESQEVIDAELSARVLQLINVTDSGLHSQEDLGCISGIVKTQDMSSRNANNLDDQIGKLLKQCLEDQQLLEESQKFVSNKVQRYGEVSKQRLDRAILTFFQHFRKSYVGDQAMHSSKQLYARLSELLGLHDHLLLLNVIVGKIATNLKCYTESEQVIDHTLSLFLELASGYMTGKLLLKLDTVKFIIANHTREHFPFLEEYRCSRSRTTFYYTIGWLIFMEDSPIKFKSSMEPLLQVFVSLESTPDAVFRTDAVKYALIGLMRDLRGIAMATNSRRTYGLLFDWLYPAHMPLILKGITHWTDTPEVTTPLLKFMAEFVLNKAQRLTFDSSSPNGILLFREVSKLIVAYGTRILSLPNPADIYAFKYKGIWISLTILAR
;
A
#
# COMPACT_ATOMS: atom_id res chain seq x y z
N MET A 1 -20.39 -27.87 18.33
CA MET A 1 -19.75 -28.82 19.28
C MET A 1 -18.35 -29.22 18.81
N LEU A 2 -18.13 -29.55 17.54
CA LEU A 2 -16.78 -29.83 16.96
C LEU A 2 -15.86 -28.60 16.77
N THR A 3 -16.36 -27.39 17.01
CA THR A 3 -15.56 -26.16 16.93
C THR A 3 -14.63 -25.95 18.13
N ASN A 4 -14.78 -26.77 19.19
CA ASN A 4 -14.00 -26.71 20.42
C ASN A 4 -13.09 -27.95 20.60
N LEU A 5 -12.54 -28.50 19.51
CA LEU A 5 -11.47 -29.49 19.63
C LEU A 5 -10.21 -28.80 20.16
N GLU A 6 -9.78 -29.15 21.37
CA GLU A 6 -8.49 -28.74 21.91
C GLU A 6 -7.36 -29.50 21.21
N LEU A 7 -6.18 -28.88 21.04
CA LEU A 7 -5.03 -29.41 20.28
C LEU A 7 -4.58 -30.82 20.71
N SER A 8 -4.91 -31.25 21.93
CA SER A 8 -4.58 -32.57 22.49
C SER A 8 -5.59 -33.68 22.17
N GLN A 9 -6.80 -33.36 21.74
CA GLN A 9 -7.93 -34.30 21.66
C GLN A 9 -7.95 -35.15 20.37
N LEU A 10 -7.11 -34.86 19.37
CA LEU A 10 -7.02 -35.70 18.17
C LEU A 10 -6.61 -37.13 18.51
N SER A 11 -5.71 -37.30 19.49
CA SER A 11 -5.28 -38.62 19.97
C SER A 11 -6.43 -39.45 20.54
N GLU A 12 -7.36 -38.81 21.25
CA GLU A 12 -8.56 -39.49 21.76
C GLU A 12 -9.52 -39.82 20.61
N LEU A 13 -9.72 -38.87 19.69
CA LEU A 13 -10.65 -38.98 18.58
C LEU A 13 -10.32 -40.12 17.62
N VAL A 14 -9.04 -40.28 17.26
CA VAL A 14 -8.59 -41.33 16.32
C VAL A 14 -8.79 -42.74 16.90
N ASN A 15 -8.81 -42.87 18.23
CA ASN A 15 -9.04 -44.12 18.93
C ASN A 15 -10.53 -44.45 19.16
N VAL A 16 -11.45 -43.56 18.80
CA VAL A 16 -12.90 -43.79 18.93
C VAL A 16 -13.38 -44.77 17.84
N GLU A 17 -14.22 -45.72 18.24
CA GLU A 17 -14.86 -46.65 17.30
C GLU A 17 -15.72 -45.88 16.27
N GLY A 18 -15.46 -46.11 14.98
CA GLY A 18 -16.14 -45.42 13.88
C GLY A 18 -15.44 -44.14 13.37
N TYR A 19 -14.28 -43.76 13.93
CA TYR A 19 -13.50 -42.60 13.45
C TYR A 19 -13.22 -42.64 11.94
N SER A 20 -12.79 -43.80 11.43
CA SER A 20 -12.42 -43.99 10.02
C SER A 20 -13.58 -43.73 9.06
N ASP A 21 -14.79 -44.16 9.43
CA ASP A 21 -15.99 -43.94 8.60
C ASP A 21 -16.48 -42.50 8.74
N TRP A 22 -16.43 -41.94 9.96
CA TRP A 22 -16.76 -40.55 10.21
C TRP A 22 -15.87 -39.59 9.40
N ILE A 23 -14.55 -39.72 9.47
CA ILE A 23 -13.62 -38.81 8.79
C ILE A 23 -13.77 -38.90 7.26
N ARG A 24 -14.05 -40.11 6.73
CA ARG A 24 -14.33 -40.31 5.31
C ARG A 24 -15.62 -39.60 4.87
N LEU A 25 -16.70 -39.71 5.64
CA LEU A 25 -17.96 -39.02 5.36
C LEU A 25 -17.80 -37.50 5.45
N VAL A 26 -17.04 -37.01 6.43
CA VAL A 26 -16.73 -35.58 6.56
C VAL A 26 -15.91 -35.08 5.36
N ALA A 27 -14.93 -35.87 4.89
CA ALA A 27 -14.14 -35.54 3.70
C ALA A 27 -15.03 -35.48 2.46
N GLU A 28 -15.88 -36.49 2.24
CA GLU A 28 -16.80 -36.51 1.10
C GLU A 28 -17.78 -35.33 1.12
N PHE A 29 -18.35 -35.03 2.30
CA PHE A 29 -19.21 -33.87 2.48
C PHE A 29 -18.49 -32.56 2.20
N THR A 30 -17.23 -32.43 2.67
CA THR A 30 -16.39 -31.25 2.42
C THR A 30 -16.13 -31.07 0.93
N LEU A 31 -15.71 -32.12 0.23
CA LEU A 31 -15.43 -32.08 -1.20
C LEU A 31 -16.67 -31.71 -2.02
N LYS A 32 -17.83 -32.31 -1.72
CA LYS A 32 -19.11 -31.97 -2.37
C LYS A 32 -19.52 -30.52 -2.12
N SER A 33 -19.30 -30.02 -0.90
CA SER A 33 -19.61 -28.64 -0.51
C SER A 33 -18.72 -27.63 -1.24
N LEU A 34 -17.43 -27.93 -1.43
CA LEU A 34 -16.50 -27.08 -2.17
C LEU A 34 -16.85 -27.01 -3.67
N LEU A 35 -17.29 -28.11 -4.27
CA LEU A 35 -17.80 -28.10 -5.66
C LEU A 35 -19.10 -27.31 -5.77
N SER A 36 -19.91 -27.31 -4.71
CA SER A 36 -21.21 -26.65 -4.59
C SER A 36 -21.10 -25.25 -3.98
N TRP A 37 -20.01 -24.53 -4.29
CA TRP A 37 -19.62 -23.27 -3.62
C TRP A 37 -20.70 -22.18 -3.63
N GLN A 38 -21.58 -22.18 -4.64
CA GLN A 38 -22.68 -21.21 -4.78
C GLN A 38 -23.70 -21.31 -3.65
N TRP A 39 -23.91 -22.52 -3.11
CA TRP A 39 -24.92 -22.77 -2.07
C TRP A 39 -24.31 -22.99 -0.68
N ALA A 40 -23.01 -23.20 -0.60
CA ALA A 40 -22.31 -23.56 0.63
C ALA A 40 -21.27 -22.52 1.10
N SER A 41 -21.27 -21.30 0.55
CA SER A 41 -20.24 -20.27 0.81
C SER A 41 -20.01 -20.00 2.30
N SER A 42 -21.08 -19.91 3.10
CA SER A 42 -21.01 -19.73 4.57
C SER A 42 -20.51 -20.97 5.31
N SER A 43 -20.72 -22.16 4.75
CA SER A 43 -20.29 -23.43 5.35
C SER A 43 -18.81 -23.73 5.11
N VAL A 44 -18.21 -23.16 4.05
CA VAL A 44 -16.79 -23.38 3.71
C VAL A 44 -15.87 -22.99 4.87
N TYR A 45 -16.15 -21.87 5.54
CA TYR A 45 -15.37 -21.42 6.70
C TYR A 45 -15.32 -22.50 7.80
N TYR A 46 -16.48 -23.02 8.21
CA TYR A 46 -16.56 -24.02 9.27
C TYR A 46 -15.93 -25.35 8.87
N LEU A 47 -16.07 -25.74 7.60
CA LEU A 47 -15.46 -26.95 7.06
C LEU A 47 -13.93 -26.85 7.06
N LEU A 48 -13.38 -25.78 6.49
CA LEU A 48 -11.93 -25.57 6.50
C LEU A 48 -11.39 -25.37 7.91
N GLY A 49 -12.16 -24.73 8.80
CA GLY A 49 -11.80 -24.58 10.21
C GLY A 49 -11.72 -25.91 10.97
N LEU A 50 -12.57 -26.89 10.63
CA LEU A 50 -12.46 -28.25 11.16
C LEU A 50 -11.13 -28.89 10.72
N TRP A 51 -10.86 -28.91 9.41
CA TRP A 51 -9.64 -29.51 8.85
C TRP A 51 -8.37 -28.82 9.33
N SER A 52 -8.37 -27.49 9.45
CA SER A 52 -7.25 -26.72 9.99
C SER A 52 -6.94 -27.14 11.43
N ARG A 53 -7.94 -27.27 12.30
CA ARG A 53 -7.72 -27.75 13.68
C ARG A 53 -7.21 -29.19 13.71
N LEU A 54 -7.74 -30.09 12.87
CA LEU A 54 -7.27 -31.48 12.77
C LEU A 54 -5.79 -31.52 12.38
N VAL A 55 -5.39 -30.78 11.34
CA VAL A 55 -4.01 -30.66 10.88
C VAL A 55 -3.09 -30.09 11.97
N SER A 56 -3.50 -28.99 12.63
CA SER A 56 -2.71 -28.39 13.70
C SER A 56 -2.55 -29.29 14.93
N SER A 57 -3.40 -30.30 15.09
CA SER A 57 -3.36 -31.25 16.20
C SER A 57 -2.48 -32.47 15.93
N VAL A 58 -2.09 -32.72 14.67
CA VAL A 58 -1.19 -33.84 14.27
C VAL A 58 0.10 -33.93 15.09
N PRO A 59 0.78 -32.83 15.47
CA PRO A 59 2.03 -32.89 16.25
C PRO A 59 1.86 -33.50 17.63
N TYR A 60 0.63 -33.48 18.14
CA TYR A 60 0.27 -33.97 19.46
C TYR A 60 -0.32 -35.37 19.41
N LEU A 61 -0.44 -35.97 18.21
CA LEU A 61 -0.89 -37.34 18.04
C LEU A 61 0.12 -38.30 18.66
N LYS A 62 -0.34 -39.09 19.63
CA LYS A 62 0.45 -40.15 20.29
C LYS A 62 -0.17 -41.50 19.95
N GLY A 63 0.65 -42.45 19.52
CA GLY A 63 0.23 -43.81 19.15
C GLY A 63 0.26 -44.07 17.64
N ASP A 64 0.02 -45.34 17.27
CA ASP A 64 0.15 -45.84 15.89
C ASP A 64 -1.16 -45.79 15.08
N ALA A 65 -2.25 -45.31 15.68
CA ALA A 65 -3.55 -45.28 15.01
C ALA A 65 -3.55 -44.27 13.85
N PRO A 66 -3.98 -44.67 12.63
CA PRO A 66 -3.87 -43.82 11.45
C PRO A 66 -4.87 -42.66 11.49
N SER A 67 -4.37 -41.43 11.36
CA SER A 67 -5.22 -40.22 11.32
C SER A 67 -6.03 -40.10 10.03
N LEU A 68 -5.60 -40.76 8.94
CA LEU A 68 -6.14 -40.66 7.58
C LEU A 68 -6.07 -39.26 6.95
N LEU A 69 -5.42 -38.29 7.62
CA LEU A 69 -5.34 -36.91 7.14
C LEU A 69 -4.46 -36.79 5.88
N ASP A 70 -3.42 -37.62 5.76
CA ASP A 70 -2.56 -37.70 4.57
C ASP A 70 -3.31 -38.06 3.28
N GLU A 71 -4.46 -38.73 3.40
CA GLU A 71 -5.31 -39.07 2.27
C GLU A 71 -6.26 -37.93 1.85
N PHE A 72 -6.87 -37.27 2.84
CA PHE A 72 -7.98 -36.35 2.58
C PHE A 72 -7.58 -34.89 2.48
N VAL A 73 -6.61 -34.42 3.29
CA VAL A 73 -6.20 -33.02 3.31
C VAL A 73 -5.71 -32.54 1.94
N PRO A 74 -4.86 -33.28 1.21
CA PRO A 74 -4.41 -32.85 -0.12
C PRO A 74 -5.57 -32.70 -1.12
N LYS A 75 -6.48 -33.68 -1.14
CA LYS A 75 -7.68 -33.66 -2.00
C LYS A 75 -8.56 -32.44 -1.71
N ILE A 76 -8.73 -32.09 -0.44
CA ILE A 76 -9.52 -30.93 -0.01
C ILE A 76 -8.82 -29.62 -0.40
N THR A 77 -7.49 -29.53 -0.22
CA THR A 77 -6.70 -28.38 -0.65
C THR A 77 -6.85 -28.13 -2.15
N GLU A 78 -6.63 -29.14 -2.98
CA GLU A 78 -6.76 -29.06 -4.44
C GLU A 78 -8.20 -28.72 -4.87
N SER A 79 -9.20 -29.34 -4.23
CA SER A 79 -10.62 -29.07 -4.51
C SER A 79 -11.01 -27.64 -4.15
N PHE A 80 -10.47 -27.09 -3.05
CA PHE A 80 -10.71 -25.69 -2.68
C PHE A 80 -10.11 -24.75 -3.73
N LEU A 81 -8.84 -24.95 -4.11
CA LEU A 81 -8.16 -24.13 -5.11
C LEU A 81 -8.90 -24.15 -6.45
N THR A 82 -9.26 -25.35 -6.93
CA THR A 82 -10.04 -25.53 -8.16
C THR A 82 -11.39 -24.82 -8.10
N SER A 83 -12.11 -24.92 -6.96
CA SER A 83 -13.42 -24.29 -6.81
C SER A 83 -13.35 -22.77 -6.96
N ARG A 84 -12.30 -22.12 -6.41
CA ARG A 84 -12.12 -20.67 -6.49
C ARG A 84 -11.83 -20.22 -7.91
N PHE A 85 -10.99 -20.95 -8.64
CA PHE A 85 -10.70 -20.64 -10.04
C PHE A 85 -11.91 -20.81 -10.95
N ASN A 86 -12.69 -21.87 -10.74
CA ASN A 86 -13.91 -22.12 -11.51
C ASN A 86 -15.00 -21.08 -11.21
N SER A 87 -15.05 -20.55 -9.96
CA SER A 87 -16.02 -19.52 -9.58
C SER A 87 -15.92 -18.26 -10.43
N VAL A 88 -14.71 -17.91 -10.90
CA VAL A 88 -14.47 -16.73 -11.74
C VAL A 88 -15.06 -16.89 -13.16
N GLN A 89 -15.15 -18.12 -13.68
CA GLN A 89 -15.63 -18.40 -15.04
C GLN A 89 -17.15 -18.36 -15.18
N VAL A 90 -17.89 -18.52 -14.08
CA VAL A 90 -19.37 -18.54 -14.08
C VAL A 90 -19.95 -17.11 -14.16
N GLY A 91 -19.09 -16.08 -14.08
CA GLY A 91 -19.50 -14.68 -13.97
C GLY A 91 -19.90 -14.35 -12.53
N PHE A 92 -19.45 -13.20 -12.04
CA PHE A 92 -20.01 -12.66 -10.80
C PHE A 92 -21.42 -12.13 -11.10
N PRO A 93 -22.39 -12.25 -10.20
CA PRO A 93 -23.69 -11.60 -10.35
C PRO A 93 -23.51 -10.11 -10.67
N ASP A 94 -24.41 -9.51 -11.46
CA ASP A 94 -24.36 -8.10 -11.84
C ASP A 94 -24.35 -7.12 -10.64
N ASP A 95 -24.65 -7.62 -9.43
CA ASP A 95 -24.56 -6.85 -8.21
C ASP A 95 -23.13 -6.86 -7.64
N LEU A 96 -22.43 -5.73 -7.75
CA LEU A 96 -21.05 -5.55 -7.30
C LEU A 96 -20.83 -5.86 -5.81
N SER A 97 -21.88 -5.83 -4.98
CA SER A 97 -21.81 -6.14 -3.53
C SER A 97 -21.66 -7.63 -3.20
N GLU A 98 -21.83 -8.52 -4.17
CA GLU A 98 -21.76 -9.98 -3.99
C GLU A 98 -20.41 -10.58 -4.44
N ASN A 99 -19.46 -9.76 -4.92
CA ASN A 99 -18.16 -10.29 -5.31
C ASN A 99 -17.32 -10.65 -4.06
N PRO A 100 -16.91 -11.93 -3.89
CA PRO A 100 -16.13 -12.35 -2.73
C PRO A 100 -14.75 -11.68 -2.63
N LEU A 101 -14.23 -11.11 -3.73
CA LEU A 101 -12.96 -10.36 -3.73
C LEU A 101 -13.11 -8.94 -3.18
N ASP A 102 -14.32 -8.38 -3.15
CA ASP A 102 -14.58 -7.04 -2.61
C ASP A 102 -14.95 -7.07 -1.12
N ASN A 103 -15.48 -8.20 -0.64
CA ASN A 103 -15.78 -8.42 0.77
C ASN A 103 -14.54 -8.92 1.51
N VAL A 104 -13.82 -7.98 2.14
CA VAL A 104 -12.59 -8.26 2.90
C VAL A 104 -12.83 -9.26 4.05
N GLU A 105 -13.96 -9.16 4.75
CA GLU A 105 -14.28 -10.06 5.87
C GLU A 105 -14.50 -11.49 5.35
N LEU A 106 -15.32 -11.66 4.31
CA LEU A 106 -15.58 -12.97 3.70
C LEU A 106 -14.31 -13.60 3.12
N LEU A 107 -13.48 -12.80 2.45
CA LEU A 107 -12.21 -13.26 1.89
C LEU A 107 -11.25 -13.71 3.00
N GLN A 108 -11.17 -12.93 4.08
CA GLN A 108 -10.35 -13.26 5.23
C GLN A 108 -10.85 -14.54 5.91
N ASP A 109 -12.15 -14.68 6.15
CA ASP A 109 -12.73 -15.90 6.73
C ASP A 109 -12.38 -17.14 5.88
N GLN A 110 -12.55 -17.06 4.56
CA GLN A 110 -12.23 -18.19 3.67
C GLN A 110 -10.75 -18.56 3.65
N LEU A 111 -9.85 -17.61 3.88
CA LEU A 111 -8.40 -17.80 3.81
C LEU A 111 -7.70 -17.90 5.17
N ASP A 112 -8.40 -17.76 6.29
CA ASP A 112 -7.76 -17.82 7.62
C ASP A 112 -7.35 -19.26 7.97
N CYS A 113 -8.18 -20.24 7.60
CA CYS A 113 -7.92 -21.66 7.89
C CYS A 113 -7.15 -22.39 6.77
N PHE A 114 -7.28 -21.95 5.51
CA PHE A 114 -6.71 -22.63 4.34
C PHE A 114 -5.17 -22.83 4.40
N PRO A 115 -4.35 -21.86 4.83
CA PRO A 115 -2.90 -22.00 4.89
C PRO A 115 -2.41 -23.21 5.69
N TYR A 116 -3.12 -23.60 6.74
CA TYR A 116 -2.77 -24.77 7.55
C TYR A 116 -2.91 -26.07 6.74
N LEU A 117 -3.98 -26.21 5.95
CA LEU A 117 -4.17 -27.36 5.08
C LEU A 117 -3.12 -27.38 3.97
N CYS A 118 -2.83 -26.23 3.38
CA CYS A 118 -1.80 -26.09 2.33
C CYS A 118 -0.41 -26.47 2.85
N ARG A 119 -0.05 -26.06 4.08
CA ARG A 119 1.26 -26.36 4.67
C ARG A 119 1.38 -27.79 5.22
N PHE A 120 0.28 -28.54 5.32
CA PHE A 120 0.32 -29.95 5.75
C PHE A 120 1.12 -30.82 4.78
N GLN A 121 0.94 -30.62 3.46
CA GLN A 121 1.76 -31.22 2.40
C GLN A 121 2.23 -30.12 1.45
N TYR A 122 3.18 -29.31 1.95
CA TYR A 122 3.48 -28.02 1.33
C TYR A 122 4.14 -28.13 -0.05
N GLU A 123 5.00 -29.13 -0.26
CA GLU A 123 5.67 -29.34 -1.55
C GLU A 123 4.68 -29.63 -2.69
N SER A 124 3.76 -30.57 -2.45
CA SER A 124 2.70 -30.92 -3.41
C SER A 124 1.72 -29.77 -3.61
N SER A 125 1.23 -29.17 -2.52
CA SER A 125 0.28 -28.07 -2.58
C SER A 125 0.86 -26.82 -3.25
N GLY A 126 2.13 -26.49 -2.95
CA GLY A 126 2.85 -25.38 -3.56
C GLY A 126 3.04 -25.59 -5.06
N SER A 127 3.48 -26.78 -5.47
CA SER A 127 3.61 -27.15 -6.88
C SER A 127 2.28 -27.05 -7.63
N TYR A 128 1.18 -27.47 -6.99
CA TYR A 128 -0.16 -27.37 -7.55
C TYR A 128 -0.59 -25.92 -7.77
N ILE A 129 -0.35 -25.02 -6.80
CA ILE A 129 -0.62 -23.58 -6.92
C ILE A 129 0.19 -22.97 -8.07
N ILE A 130 1.48 -23.32 -8.20
CA ILE A 130 2.34 -22.84 -9.29
C ILE A 130 1.78 -23.28 -10.64
N ASN A 131 1.47 -24.56 -10.81
CA ASN A 131 0.92 -25.12 -12.05
C ASN A 131 -0.42 -24.48 -12.44
N MET A 132 -1.20 -24.01 -11.47
CA MET A 132 -2.45 -23.32 -11.69
C MET A 132 -2.25 -21.84 -12.06
N MET A 133 -1.27 -21.17 -11.47
CA MET A 133 -0.96 -19.76 -11.70
C MET A 133 -0.25 -19.51 -13.03
N GLU A 134 0.73 -20.34 -13.37
CA GLU A 134 1.63 -20.16 -14.52
C GLU A 134 0.90 -19.94 -15.86
N PRO A 135 -0.10 -20.76 -16.27
CA PRO A 135 -0.81 -20.53 -17.53
C PRO A 135 -1.65 -19.25 -17.51
N VAL A 136 -2.18 -18.85 -16.36
CA VAL A 136 -2.94 -17.60 -16.21
C VAL A 136 -2.02 -16.39 -16.31
N LEU A 137 -0.85 -16.45 -15.68
CA LEU A 137 0.19 -15.42 -15.76
C LEU A 137 0.71 -15.24 -17.18
N GLN A 138 0.97 -16.33 -17.90
CA GLN A 138 1.38 -16.30 -19.31
C GLN A 138 0.29 -15.65 -20.17
N SER A 139 -0.97 -16.06 -20.02
CA SER A 139 -2.10 -15.47 -20.76
C SER A 139 -2.25 -13.97 -20.47
N TYR A 140 -2.10 -13.56 -19.21
CA TYR A 140 -2.10 -12.14 -18.84
C TYR A 140 -0.95 -11.39 -19.49
N THR A 141 0.26 -11.96 -19.50
CA THR A 141 1.46 -11.34 -20.09
C THR A 141 1.33 -11.13 -21.59
N GLU A 142 0.77 -12.11 -22.31
CA GLU A 142 0.51 -12.00 -23.74
C GLU A 142 -0.55 -10.94 -24.03
N LYS A 143 -1.68 -10.98 -23.31
CA LYS A 143 -2.80 -10.05 -23.52
C LYS A 143 -2.47 -8.61 -23.09
N ALA A 144 -1.65 -8.43 -22.05
CA ALA A 144 -1.19 -7.11 -21.61
C ALA A 144 -0.25 -6.43 -22.63
N ARG A 145 0.36 -7.19 -23.54
CA ARG A 145 1.19 -6.67 -24.65
C ARG A 145 0.38 -6.32 -25.89
N LEU A 146 -0.82 -6.90 -26.06
CA LEU A 146 -1.68 -6.70 -27.23
C LEU A 146 -2.59 -5.47 -27.03
N GLN A 147 -2.61 -4.55 -28.00
CA GLN A 147 -3.38 -3.30 -27.95
C GLN A 147 -4.91 -3.49 -28.05
N THR A 148 -5.37 -4.67 -28.50
CA THR A 148 -6.79 -4.99 -28.76
C THR A 148 -7.21 -6.22 -27.95
N CYS A 149 -7.27 -6.11 -26.62
CA CYS A 149 -7.79 -7.18 -25.77
C CYS A 149 -9.27 -6.95 -25.44
N ASP A 150 -10.09 -8.00 -25.52
CA ASP A 150 -11.44 -7.99 -24.95
C ASP A 150 -11.33 -7.70 -23.43
N LYS A 151 -11.99 -6.62 -22.99
CA LYS A 151 -11.97 -6.17 -21.60
C LYS A 151 -12.54 -7.22 -20.66
N ASN A 152 -13.53 -8.01 -21.11
CA ASN A 152 -14.15 -9.05 -20.31
C ASN A 152 -13.20 -10.22 -20.04
N GLU A 153 -12.49 -10.68 -21.07
CA GLU A 153 -11.51 -11.75 -20.92
C GLU A 153 -10.36 -11.34 -19.98
N LEU A 154 -9.90 -10.10 -20.10
CA LEU A 154 -8.83 -9.58 -19.25
C LEU A 154 -9.28 -9.46 -17.79
N SER A 155 -10.51 -9.01 -17.55
CA SER A 155 -11.10 -8.96 -16.20
C SER A 155 -11.19 -10.35 -15.56
N ILE A 156 -11.55 -11.39 -16.32
CA ILE A 156 -11.57 -12.79 -15.84
C ILE A 156 -10.17 -13.24 -15.43
N ILE A 157 -9.15 -12.94 -16.25
CA ILE A 157 -7.76 -13.28 -15.96
C ILE A 157 -7.27 -12.55 -14.71
N GLU A 158 -7.54 -11.25 -14.59
CA GLU A 158 -7.20 -10.44 -13.42
C GLU A 158 -7.88 -10.96 -12.15
N ALA A 159 -9.14 -11.38 -12.22
CA ALA A 159 -9.85 -11.97 -11.08
C ALA A 159 -9.26 -13.33 -10.67
N LYS A 160 -8.84 -14.17 -11.63
CA LYS A 160 -8.11 -15.43 -11.32
C LYS A 160 -6.77 -15.14 -10.63
N LEU A 161 -5.99 -14.19 -11.16
CA LEU A 161 -4.74 -13.77 -10.55
C LEU A 161 -4.95 -13.19 -9.15
N THR A 162 -6.00 -12.39 -8.95
CA THR A 162 -6.35 -11.78 -7.66
C THR A 162 -6.57 -12.86 -6.60
N TRP A 163 -7.33 -13.92 -6.91
CA TRP A 163 -7.52 -15.06 -6.01
C TRP A 163 -6.19 -15.72 -5.63
N VAL A 164 -5.34 -16.01 -6.61
CA VAL A 164 -4.04 -16.65 -6.36
C VAL A 164 -3.15 -15.79 -5.47
N VAL A 165 -3.06 -14.50 -5.77
CA VAL A 165 -2.22 -13.58 -5.01
C VAL A 165 -2.70 -13.49 -3.56
N HIS A 166 -4.01 -13.46 -3.31
CA HIS A 166 -4.55 -13.53 -1.95
C HIS A 166 -4.28 -14.86 -1.25
N ILE A 167 -4.39 -15.99 -1.96
CA ILE A 167 -4.06 -17.32 -1.42
C ILE A 167 -2.57 -17.38 -1.03
N ILE A 168 -1.67 -16.94 -1.91
CA ILE A 168 -0.23 -16.88 -1.62
C ILE A 168 0.04 -15.94 -0.44
N ALA A 169 -0.58 -14.76 -0.41
CA ALA A 169 -0.45 -13.82 0.70
C ALA A 169 -0.87 -14.46 2.04
N ALA A 170 -1.98 -15.19 2.07
CA ALA A 170 -2.46 -15.89 3.25
C ALA A 170 -1.51 -17.02 3.69
N ILE A 171 -0.93 -17.78 2.74
CA ILE A 171 0.07 -18.81 3.04
C ILE A 171 1.31 -18.21 3.70
N LEU A 172 1.80 -17.07 3.20
CA LEU A 172 2.98 -16.37 3.73
C LEU A 172 2.74 -15.67 5.06
N LYS A 173 1.48 -15.38 5.41
CA LYS A 173 1.08 -14.85 6.72
C LYS A 173 1.43 -15.82 7.86
N ILE A 174 1.45 -17.14 7.58
CA ILE A 174 1.71 -18.18 8.58
C ILE A 174 3.13 -18.73 8.38
N LYS A 175 3.96 -18.69 9.42
CA LYS A 175 5.37 -19.15 9.34
C LYS A 175 5.61 -20.60 9.74
N GLN A 176 4.63 -21.27 10.33
CA GLN A 176 4.87 -22.56 10.98
C GLN A 176 3.84 -23.60 10.58
N CYS A 177 4.36 -24.75 10.16
CA CYS A 177 3.63 -26.00 10.13
C CYS A 177 4.60 -27.13 10.46
N THR A 178 4.04 -28.20 11.01
CA THR A 178 4.76 -29.33 11.56
C THR A 178 5.12 -30.36 10.51
N GLY A 179 6.30 -30.98 10.64
CA GLY A 179 6.73 -32.10 9.80
C GLY A 179 7.67 -31.75 8.63
N CYS A 180 7.95 -30.46 8.38
CA CYS A 180 8.84 -30.02 7.30
C CYS A 180 9.90 -29.04 7.82
N SER A 181 11.12 -29.06 7.28
CA SER A 181 12.20 -28.16 7.73
C SER A 181 11.87 -26.71 7.36
N MET A 182 12.24 -25.74 8.22
CA MET A 182 12.03 -24.32 7.93
C MET A 182 12.67 -23.90 6.59
N GLU A 183 13.84 -24.47 6.29
CA GLU A 183 14.60 -24.21 5.07
C GLU A 183 13.86 -24.64 3.80
N SER A 184 13.21 -25.79 3.80
CA SER A 184 12.43 -26.25 2.64
C SER A 184 11.14 -25.45 2.46
N GLN A 185 10.50 -25.02 3.56
CA GLN A 185 9.36 -24.11 3.49
C GLN A 185 9.75 -22.76 2.89
N GLU A 186 10.90 -22.19 3.27
CA GLU A 186 11.41 -20.94 2.69
C GLU A 186 11.64 -21.04 1.18
N VAL A 187 12.10 -22.19 0.67
CA VAL A 187 12.29 -22.39 -0.77
C VAL A 187 10.94 -22.34 -1.50
N ILE A 188 9.91 -23.03 -0.99
CA ILE A 188 8.56 -23.02 -1.59
C ILE A 188 7.93 -21.62 -1.49
N ASP A 189 8.08 -20.96 -0.34
CA ASP A 189 7.64 -19.57 -0.15
C ASP A 189 8.28 -18.64 -1.19
N ALA A 190 9.56 -18.83 -1.50
CA ALA A 190 10.27 -18.09 -2.55
C ALA A 190 9.75 -18.41 -3.95
N GLU A 191 9.44 -19.67 -4.28
CA GLU A 191 8.90 -20.02 -5.58
C GLU A 191 7.53 -19.38 -5.83
N LEU A 192 6.63 -19.46 -4.86
CA LEU A 192 5.32 -18.81 -4.92
C LEU A 192 5.45 -17.29 -5.04
N SER A 193 6.30 -16.70 -4.20
CA SER A 193 6.54 -15.26 -4.20
C SER A 193 7.14 -14.77 -5.52
N ALA A 194 8.00 -15.57 -6.16
CA ALA A 194 8.61 -15.19 -7.42
C ALA A 194 7.57 -14.97 -8.54
N ARG A 195 6.48 -15.74 -8.57
CA ARG A 195 5.42 -15.58 -9.59
C ARG A 195 4.61 -14.31 -9.34
N VAL A 196 4.34 -13.97 -8.09
CA VAL A 196 3.70 -12.69 -7.74
C VAL A 196 4.60 -11.52 -8.13
N LEU A 197 5.91 -11.61 -7.86
CA LEU A 197 6.88 -10.57 -8.25
C LEU A 197 7.01 -10.43 -9.77
N GLN A 198 6.97 -11.52 -10.53
CA GLN A 198 6.93 -11.50 -12.00
C GLN A 198 5.65 -10.83 -12.51
N LEU A 199 4.50 -11.11 -11.90
CA LEU A 199 3.23 -10.49 -12.24
C LEU A 199 3.26 -8.96 -12.11
N ILE A 200 3.94 -8.44 -11.08
CA ILE A 200 4.10 -6.99 -10.88
C ILE A 200 4.82 -6.36 -12.08
N ASN A 201 5.93 -6.97 -12.53
CA ASN A 201 6.68 -6.49 -13.68
C ASN A 201 5.80 -6.41 -14.94
N VAL A 202 4.89 -7.36 -15.13
CA VAL A 202 3.95 -7.37 -16.26
C VAL A 202 2.87 -6.30 -16.09
N THR A 203 2.30 -6.20 -14.90
CA THR A 203 1.19 -5.29 -14.57
C THR A 203 1.59 -3.81 -14.72
N ASP A 204 2.87 -3.50 -14.49
CA ASP A 204 3.41 -2.13 -14.50
C ASP A 204 4.38 -1.85 -15.68
N SER A 205 4.64 -2.84 -16.55
CA SER A 205 5.57 -2.77 -17.72
C SER A 205 5.36 -1.64 -18.73
N GLY A 206 4.33 -0.80 -18.58
CA GLY A 206 4.04 0.32 -19.48
C GLY A 206 4.52 1.71 -19.07
N LEU A 207 5.03 1.85 -17.85
CA LEU A 207 5.56 3.13 -17.34
C LEU A 207 7.09 3.11 -17.21
N HIS A 208 7.71 1.94 -17.37
CA HIS A 208 9.16 1.81 -17.40
C HIS A 208 9.77 2.10 -18.77
N SER A 209 8.99 2.59 -19.74
CA SER A 209 9.48 3.19 -20.98
C SER A 209 10.17 4.52 -20.67
N GLN A 210 11.46 4.40 -20.31
CA GLN A 210 12.59 5.34 -20.51
C GLN A 210 12.50 6.82 -20.09
N GLU A 211 11.34 7.46 -20.01
CA GLU A 211 11.21 8.88 -19.68
C GLU A 211 11.06 9.11 -18.16
N ASP A 212 10.30 8.28 -17.45
CA ASP A 212 10.10 8.42 -15.98
C ASP A 212 11.24 7.83 -15.14
N LEU A 213 12.09 6.97 -15.74
CA LEU A 213 13.31 6.40 -15.14
C LEU A 213 14.60 6.98 -15.71
N GLY A 214 14.54 7.86 -16.71
CA GLY A 214 15.70 8.54 -17.30
C GLY A 214 16.47 9.41 -16.30
N CYS A 215 15.82 9.85 -15.21
CA CYS A 215 16.48 10.52 -14.09
C CYS A 215 17.18 9.57 -13.09
N ILE A 216 17.00 8.25 -13.21
CA ILE A 216 17.55 7.26 -12.25
C ILE A 216 18.59 6.31 -12.89
N SER A 217 18.75 6.26 -14.22
CA SER A 217 19.80 5.44 -14.87
C SER A 217 20.76 6.18 -15.81
N GLY A 218 20.83 7.50 -15.75
CA GLY A 218 21.57 8.34 -16.70
C GLY A 218 22.90 8.91 -16.21
N ILE A 219 23.75 8.16 -15.49
CA ILE A 219 25.17 8.50 -15.35
C ILE A 219 25.98 7.23 -15.57
N VAL A 220 26.38 6.99 -16.83
CA VAL A 220 27.64 6.36 -17.28
C VAL A 220 27.47 5.95 -18.75
N LYS A 221 28.41 6.43 -19.60
CA LYS A 221 28.61 6.23 -21.06
C LYS A 221 27.85 7.28 -21.91
N THR A 222 28.48 8.08 -22.78
CA THR A 222 29.74 7.90 -23.54
C THR A 222 30.31 9.25 -23.97
N GLN A 223 31.62 9.41 -23.81
CA GLN A 223 32.45 10.25 -24.68
C GLN A 223 32.39 9.73 -26.12
N ASP A 224 32.73 10.64 -27.03
CA ASP A 224 33.33 10.42 -28.34
C ASP A 224 32.36 10.28 -29.53
N MET A 225 32.41 11.29 -30.41
CA MET A 225 32.29 11.19 -31.86
C MET A 225 32.62 12.57 -32.46
N SER A 226 33.91 12.88 -32.47
CA SER A 226 34.45 13.89 -33.38
C SER A 226 34.66 13.31 -34.78
N SER A 227 34.37 14.14 -35.78
CA SER A 227 34.63 13.99 -37.22
C SER A 227 33.61 13.20 -38.05
N ARG A 228 32.98 13.90 -39.01
CA ARG A 228 33.19 13.65 -40.45
C ARG A 228 32.54 14.72 -41.31
N ASN A 229 33.19 14.94 -42.45
CA ASN A 229 33.04 16.04 -43.39
C ASN A 229 31.62 16.23 -43.94
N ALA A 230 31.28 17.51 -44.12
CA ALA A 230 30.14 17.98 -44.88
C ALA A 230 30.27 17.59 -46.35
N ASN A 231 29.22 16.98 -46.90
CA ASN A 231 28.79 17.11 -48.29
C ASN A 231 27.32 16.65 -48.41
N ASN A 232 26.50 17.48 -49.05
CA ASN A 232 25.04 17.40 -49.29
C ASN A 232 24.10 17.73 -48.12
N LEU A 233 23.87 19.04 -47.95
CA LEU A 233 22.95 19.63 -46.98
C LEU A 233 21.47 19.21 -47.21
N ASP A 234 21.03 19.05 -48.46
CA ASP A 234 19.63 18.71 -48.78
C ASP A 234 19.27 17.26 -48.44
N ASP A 235 20.21 16.32 -48.61
CA ASP A 235 20.01 14.90 -48.26
C ASP A 235 20.06 14.70 -46.73
N GLN A 236 20.79 15.58 -46.03
CA GLN A 236 20.88 15.61 -44.58
C GLN A 236 19.62 16.23 -43.95
N ILE A 237 19.05 17.29 -44.55
CA ILE A 237 17.76 17.86 -44.15
C ILE A 237 16.62 16.87 -44.41
N GLY A 238 16.62 16.16 -45.54
CA GLY A 238 15.63 15.12 -45.83
C GLY A 238 15.66 13.96 -44.82
N LYS A 239 16.85 13.51 -44.41
CA LYS A 239 17.02 12.50 -43.35
C LYS A 239 16.61 13.01 -41.97
N LEU A 240 16.94 14.27 -41.63
CA LEU A 240 16.53 14.88 -40.37
C LEU A 240 15.02 15.12 -40.29
N LEU A 241 14.37 15.53 -41.38
CA LEU A 241 12.91 15.68 -41.44
C LEU A 241 12.20 14.33 -41.35
N LYS A 242 12.72 13.31 -42.02
CA LYS A 242 12.18 11.95 -41.91
C LYS A 242 12.36 11.38 -40.51
N GLN A 243 13.51 11.59 -39.89
CA GLN A 243 13.76 11.24 -38.48
C GLN A 243 12.83 12.01 -37.54
N CYS A 244 12.63 13.33 -37.73
CA CYS A 244 11.67 14.10 -36.95
C CYS A 244 10.22 13.61 -37.12
N LEU A 245 9.82 13.23 -38.33
CA LEU A 245 8.48 12.67 -38.59
C LEU A 245 8.31 11.29 -37.95
N GLU A 246 9.33 10.43 -38.03
CA GLU A 246 9.34 9.11 -37.37
C GLU A 246 9.37 9.27 -35.84
N ASP A 247 10.17 10.19 -35.30
CA ASP A 247 10.24 10.52 -33.87
C ASP A 247 8.91 11.12 -33.38
N GLN A 248 8.25 11.96 -34.18
CA GLN A 248 6.95 12.57 -33.86
C GLN A 248 5.82 11.53 -33.92
N GLN A 249 5.88 10.59 -34.87
CA GLN A 249 4.95 9.46 -34.95
C GLN A 249 5.16 8.47 -33.80
N LEU A 250 6.41 8.18 -33.43
CA LEU A 250 6.76 7.40 -32.24
C LEU A 250 6.32 8.09 -30.95
N LEU A 251 6.38 9.43 -30.89
CA LEU A 251 5.89 10.23 -29.77
C LEU A 251 4.36 10.15 -29.67
N GLU A 252 3.64 10.27 -30.79
CA GLU A 252 2.18 10.13 -30.83
C GLU A 252 1.72 8.70 -30.50
N GLU A 253 2.43 7.68 -30.97
CA GLU A 253 2.19 6.28 -30.62
C GLU A 253 2.51 5.99 -29.15
N SER A 254 3.58 6.57 -28.61
CA SER A 254 3.94 6.49 -27.18
C SER A 254 2.93 7.23 -26.30
N GLN A 255 2.44 8.40 -26.73
CA GLN A 255 1.40 9.15 -26.01
C GLN A 255 0.05 8.44 -26.05
N LYS A 256 -0.36 7.85 -27.17
CA LYS A 256 -1.55 6.99 -27.25
C LYS A 256 -1.39 5.71 -26.42
N PHE A 257 -0.19 5.14 -26.38
CA PHE A 257 0.13 3.96 -25.57
C PHE A 257 0.04 4.27 -24.07
N VAL A 258 0.58 5.40 -23.63
CA VAL A 258 0.46 5.90 -22.25
C VAL A 258 -1.01 6.21 -21.91
N SER A 259 -1.74 6.89 -22.80
CA SER A 259 -3.16 7.22 -22.61
C SER A 259 -4.07 5.99 -22.45
N ASN A 260 -3.89 4.96 -23.29
CA ASN A 260 -4.63 3.70 -23.18
C ASN A 260 -4.30 2.91 -21.89
N LYS A 261 -3.06 3.01 -21.38
CA LYS A 261 -2.70 2.37 -20.10
C LYS A 261 -3.20 3.17 -18.89
N VAL A 262 -3.19 4.50 -18.93
CA VAL A 262 -3.81 5.36 -17.91
C VAL A 262 -5.29 4.99 -17.74
N GLN A 263 -5.99 4.68 -18.83
CA GLN A 263 -7.38 4.23 -18.79
C GLN A 263 -7.60 2.90 -18.05
N ARG A 264 -6.60 2.01 -18.00
CA ARG A 264 -6.70 0.70 -17.30
C ARG A 264 -6.65 0.83 -15.78
N TYR A 265 -6.01 1.87 -15.23
CA TYR A 265 -5.97 2.09 -13.77
C TYR A 265 -7.36 2.43 -13.19
N GLY A 266 -8.29 2.88 -14.04
CA GLY A 266 -9.70 3.04 -13.68
C GLY A 266 -10.52 1.75 -13.64
N GLU A 267 -10.00 0.63 -14.17
CA GLU A 267 -10.75 -0.63 -14.24
C GLU A 267 -10.74 -1.36 -12.88
N VAL A 268 -11.94 -1.72 -12.39
CA VAL A 268 -12.11 -2.32 -11.06
C VAL A 268 -11.36 -3.65 -10.93
N SER A 269 -11.33 -4.48 -11.97
CA SER A 269 -10.62 -5.76 -11.97
C SER A 269 -9.11 -5.59 -11.75
N LYS A 270 -8.51 -4.55 -12.35
CA LYS A 270 -7.11 -4.20 -12.15
C LYS A 270 -6.86 -3.66 -10.74
N GLN A 271 -7.74 -2.79 -10.24
CA GLN A 271 -7.66 -2.26 -8.87
C GLN A 271 -7.72 -3.39 -7.81
N ARG A 272 -8.57 -4.40 -8.01
CA ARG A 272 -8.64 -5.60 -7.14
C ARG A 272 -7.32 -6.36 -7.14
N LEU A 273 -6.75 -6.61 -8.32
CA LEU A 273 -5.46 -7.28 -8.46
C LEU A 273 -4.34 -6.53 -7.73
N ASP A 274 -4.33 -5.20 -7.88
CA ASP A 274 -3.37 -4.34 -7.22
C ASP A 274 -3.50 -4.36 -5.69
N ARG A 275 -4.73 -4.36 -5.16
CA ARG A 275 -4.97 -4.55 -3.71
C ARG A 275 -4.49 -5.91 -3.22
N ALA A 276 -4.66 -6.98 -4.00
CA ALA A 276 -4.12 -8.30 -3.65
C ALA A 276 -2.59 -8.29 -3.58
N ILE A 277 -1.92 -7.63 -4.54
CA ILE A 277 -0.46 -7.44 -4.53
C ILE A 277 -0.01 -6.67 -3.27
N LEU A 278 -0.74 -5.63 -2.88
CA LEU A 278 -0.45 -4.88 -1.64
C LEU A 278 -0.62 -5.76 -0.39
N THR A 279 -1.68 -6.58 -0.31
CA THR A 279 -1.86 -7.57 0.78
C THR A 279 -0.71 -8.58 0.80
N PHE A 280 -0.29 -9.08 -0.37
CA PHE A 280 0.88 -9.94 -0.49
C PHE A 280 2.11 -9.28 0.10
N PHE A 281 2.42 -8.04 -0.26
CA PHE A 281 3.58 -7.34 0.29
C PHE A 281 3.48 -7.10 1.80
N GLN A 282 2.31 -6.81 2.35
CA GLN A 282 2.13 -6.67 3.79
C GLN A 282 2.47 -7.96 4.55
N HIS A 283 2.02 -9.12 4.05
CA HIS A 283 2.31 -10.41 4.67
C HIS A 283 3.76 -10.85 4.41
N PHE A 284 4.24 -10.73 3.18
CA PHE A 284 5.61 -11.04 2.82
C PHE A 284 6.60 -10.22 3.66
N ARG A 285 6.38 -8.90 3.80
CA ARG A 285 7.23 -8.04 4.63
C ARG A 285 7.29 -8.52 6.06
N LYS A 286 6.13 -8.78 6.70
CA LYS A 286 6.07 -9.25 8.09
C LYS A 286 6.86 -10.54 8.28
N SER A 287 6.88 -11.40 7.26
CA SER A 287 7.57 -12.67 7.32
C SER A 287 9.06 -12.59 6.98
N TYR A 288 9.49 -11.80 6.00
CA TYR A 288 10.86 -11.92 5.46
C TYR A 288 11.65 -10.61 5.38
N VAL A 289 11.03 -9.43 5.59
CA VAL A 289 11.70 -8.12 5.40
C VAL A 289 11.72 -7.26 6.66
N GLY A 290 10.75 -7.42 7.56
CA GLY A 290 10.63 -6.60 8.77
C GLY A 290 11.85 -6.69 9.67
N ASP A 291 12.02 -5.70 10.56
CA ASP A 291 13.20 -5.56 11.43
C ASP A 291 13.58 -6.85 12.20
N GLN A 292 12.61 -7.68 12.56
CA GLN A 292 12.82 -8.98 13.23
C GLN A 292 13.16 -10.14 12.28
N ALA A 293 12.76 -10.04 11.00
CA ALA A 293 12.90 -11.10 9.99
C ALA A 293 14.23 -11.04 9.21
N MET A 294 14.94 -9.90 9.25
CA MET A 294 16.15 -9.66 8.46
C MET A 294 17.27 -10.70 8.65
N HIS A 295 17.28 -11.42 9.78
CA HIS A 295 18.30 -12.42 10.11
C HIS A 295 17.88 -13.88 9.82
N SER A 296 16.66 -14.13 9.35
CA SER A 296 16.01 -15.45 9.37
C SER A 296 15.40 -15.91 8.02
N SER A 297 16.04 -15.60 6.88
CA SER A 297 15.42 -15.87 5.55
C SER A 297 16.44 -16.25 4.47
N LYS A 298 17.49 -16.99 4.84
CA LYS A 298 18.63 -17.25 3.95
C LYS A 298 18.24 -18.07 2.71
N GLN A 299 17.44 -19.12 2.89
CA GLN A 299 17.09 -20.00 1.78
C GLN A 299 16.08 -19.34 0.84
N LEU A 300 15.19 -18.51 1.40
CA LEU A 300 14.29 -17.68 0.61
C LEU A 300 15.08 -16.79 -0.36
N TYR A 301 16.06 -16.02 0.13
CA TYR A 301 16.86 -15.13 -0.73
C TYR A 301 17.79 -15.88 -1.69
N ALA A 302 18.31 -17.05 -1.30
CA ALA A 302 19.06 -17.90 -2.23
C ALA A 302 18.19 -18.29 -3.43
N ARG A 303 16.95 -18.75 -3.17
CA ARG A 303 16.04 -19.15 -4.25
C ARG A 303 15.52 -17.97 -5.07
N LEU A 304 15.20 -16.84 -4.44
CA LEU A 304 14.80 -15.61 -5.16
C LEU A 304 15.94 -15.03 -6.00
N SER A 305 17.19 -15.18 -5.56
CA SER A 305 18.37 -14.82 -6.34
C SER A 305 18.45 -15.62 -7.63
N GLU A 306 18.23 -16.94 -7.58
CA GLU A 306 18.24 -17.81 -8.76
C GLU A 306 17.10 -17.48 -9.74
N LEU A 307 15.90 -17.21 -9.21
CA LEU A 307 14.70 -17.02 -10.04
C LEU A 307 14.60 -15.62 -10.63
N LEU A 308 14.97 -14.59 -9.87
CA LEU A 308 14.71 -13.17 -10.19
C LEU A 308 15.92 -12.26 -10.01
N GLY A 309 17.07 -12.77 -9.55
CA GLY A 309 18.23 -11.95 -9.21
C GLY A 309 18.09 -11.17 -7.89
N LEU A 310 17.02 -11.40 -7.12
CA LEU A 310 16.76 -10.72 -5.85
C LEU A 310 17.47 -11.43 -4.69
N HIS A 311 18.72 -11.04 -4.44
CA HIS A 311 19.60 -11.71 -3.47
C HIS A 311 19.65 -11.04 -2.09
N ASP A 312 19.06 -9.85 -1.93
CA ASP A 312 19.01 -9.17 -0.65
C ASP A 312 17.71 -8.38 -0.42
N HIS A 313 17.56 -7.91 0.81
CA HIS A 313 16.41 -7.11 1.25
C HIS A 313 16.32 -5.76 0.52
N LEU A 314 17.44 -5.16 0.10
CA LEU A 314 17.45 -3.85 -0.52
C LEU A 314 16.84 -3.91 -1.92
N LEU A 315 17.20 -4.91 -2.71
CA LEU A 315 16.63 -5.16 -4.04
C LEU A 315 15.13 -5.43 -3.95
N LEU A 316 14.69 -6.21 -2.96
CA LEU A 316 13.27 -6.45 -2.77
C LEU A 316 12.52 -5.18 -2.34
N LEU A 317 13.08 -4.38 -1.43
CA LEU A 317 12.52 -3.09 -1.07
C LEU A 317 12.43 -2.16 -2.29
N ASN A 318 13.37 -2.22 -3.22
CA ASN A 318 13.31 -1.46 -4.47
C ASN A 318 12.09 -1.86 -5.31
N VAL A 319 11.76 -3.16 -5.41
CA VAL A 319 10.55 -3.63 -6.10
C VAL A 319 9.29 -3.12 -5.40
N ILE A 320 9.22 -3.24 -4.08
CA ILE A 320 8.06 -2.79 -3.28
C ILE A 320 7.84 -1.28 -3.44
N VAL A 321 8.91 -0.48 -3.34
CA VAL A 321 8.83 0.98 -3.48
C VAL A 321 8.52 1.38 -4.93
N GLY A 322 9.05 0.67 -5.92
CA GLY A 322 8.67 0.87 -7.32
C GLY A 322 7.17 0.69 -7.53
N LYS A 323 6.58 -0.33 -6.90
CA LYS A 323 5.13 -0.55 -6.91
C LYS A 323 4.37 0.57 -6.19
N ILE A 324 4.82 0.98 -5.01
CA ILE A 324 4.23 2.11 -4.26
C ILE A 324 4.24 3.38 -5.12
N ALA A 325 5.37 3.72 -5.73
CA ALA A 325 5.50 4.91 -6.57
C ALA A 325 4.55 4.87 -7.77
N THR A 326 4.47 3.73 -8.46
CA THR A 326 3.54 3.52 -9.58
C THR A 326 2.10 3.71 -9.12
N ASN A 327 1.72 3.13 -7.98
CA ASN A 327 0.35 3.21 -7.51
C ASN A 327 -0.05 4.64 -7.11
N LEU A 328 0.84 5.38 -6.43
CA LEU A 328 0.62 6.78 -6.08
C LEU A 328 0.53 7.71 -7.31
N LYS A 329 1.22 7.36 -8.40
CA LYS A 329 1.18 8.12 -9.66
C LYS A 329 -0.09 7.83 -10.48
N CYS A 330 -0.56 6.58 -10.50
CA CYS A 330 -1.52 6.13 -11.52
C CYS A 330 -2.94 5.86 -11.01
N TYR A 331 -3.12 5.50 -9.73
CA TYR A 331 -4.44 5.19 -9.16
C TYR A 331 -5.10 6.42 -8.50
N THR A 332 -4.95 7.60 -9.12
CA THR A 332 -5.32 8.90 -8.55
C THR A 332 -6.80 8.99 -8.15
N GLU A 333 -7.67 8.27 -8.86
CA GLU A 333 -9.12 8.23 -8.65
C GLU A 333 -9.58 7.14 -7.66
N SER A 334 -8.71 6.20 -7.28
CA SER A 334 -9.05 5.06 -6.41
C SER A 334 -8.54 5.26 -4.98
N GLU A 335 -9.38 5.84 -4.12
CA GLU A 335 -9.07 6.07 -2.70
C GLU A 335 -8.65 4.77 -1.99
N GLN A 336 -9.28 3.64 -2.32
CA GLN A 336 -8.97 2.35 -1.69
C GLN A 336 -7.55 1.87 -2.01
N VAL A 337 -7.10 1.98 -3.27
CA VAL A 337 -5.75 1.56 -3.68
C VAL A 337 -4.71 2.51 -3.08
N ILE A 338 -4.98 3.82 -3.08
CA ILE A 338 -4.09 4.82 -2.50
C ILE A 338 -3.94 4.61 -0.99
N ASP A 339 -5.04 4.43 -0.25
CA ASP A 339 -4.99 4.22 1.20
C ASP A 339 -4.22 2.95 1.57
N HIS A 340 -4.46 1.85 0.83
CA HIS A 340 -3.75 0.59 1.07
C HIS A 340 -2.26 0.71 0.71
N THR A 341 -1.93 1.43 -0.37
CA THR A 341 -0.55 1.73 -0.78
C THR A 341 0.17 2.53 0.29
N LEU A 342 -0.47 3.57 0.81
CA LEU A 342 0.11 4.42 1.87
C LEU A 342 0.22 3.70 3.20
N SER A 343 -0.71 2.79 3.53
CA SER A 343 -0.58 1.92 4.70
C SER A 343 0.68 1.07 4.64
N LEU A 344 0.92 0.39 3.51
CA LEU A 344 2.14 -0.39 3.30
C LEU A 344 3.39 0.49 3.38
N PHE A 345 3.37 1.66 2.72
CA PHE A 345 4.52 2.56 2.73
C PHE A 345 4.83 3.10 4.13
N LEU A 346 3.80 3.47 4.89
CA LEU A 346 3.93 3.92 6.28
C LEU A 346 4.52 2.82 7.16
N GLU A 347 4.01 1.59 7.06
CA GLU A 347 4.53 0.45 7.80
C GLU A 347 6.03 0.22 7.53
N LEU A 348 6.46 0.36 6.26
CA LEU A 348 7.87 0.25 5.87
C LEU A 348 8.73 1.40 6.42
N ALA A 349 8.25 2.64 6.31
CA ALA A 349 8.96 3.85 6.74
C ALA A 349 9.09 4.00 8.25
N SER A 350 8.09 3.52 9.02
CA SER A 350 8.12 3.58 10.49
C SER A 350 9.06 2.55 11.13
N GLY A 351 9.48 1.52 10.39
CA GLY A 351 10.49 0.55 10.85
C GLY A 351 11.89 1.15 10.84
N TYR A 352 12.70 0.92 11.88
CA TYR A 352 13.99 1.60 12.00
C TYR A 352 15.01 1.06 10.99
N MET A 353 15.12 -0.26 10.85
CA MET A 353 16.07 -0.84 9.89
C MET A 353 15.54 -0.74 8.47
N THR A 354 14.25 -1.01 8.26
CA THR A 354 13.65 -0.86 6.92
C THR A 354 13.66 0.58 6.43
N GLY A 355 13.38 1.57 7.29
CA GLY A 355 13.47 2.98 6.93
C GLY A 355 14.89 3.42 6.52
N LYS A 356 15.93 2.92 7.21
CA LYS A 356 17.33 3.20 6.81
C LYS A 356 17.69 2.61 5.45
N LEU A 357 17.15 1.45 5.11
CA LEU A 357 17.33 0.86 3.79
C LEU A 357 16.54 1.62 2.72
N LEU A 358 15.31 2.04 3.03
CA LEU A 358 14.50 2.87 2.13
C LEU A 358 15.25 4.12 1.70
N LEU A 359 15.92 4.81 2.61
CA LEU A 359 16.71 6.02 2.31
C LEU A 359 17.89 5.79 1.34
N LYS A 360 18.29 4.54 1.09
CA LYS A 360 19.31 4.21 0.08
C LYS A 360 18.73 4.19 -1.34
N LEU A 361 17.43 3.94 -1.48
CA LEU A 361 16.74 3.78 -2.76
C LEU A 361 16.49 5.12 -3.43
N ASP A 362 16.79 5.23 -4.72
CA ASP A 362 16.61 6.47 -5.47
C ASP A 362 15.15 6.85 -5.65
N THR A 363 14.25 5.87 -5.77
CA THR A 363 12.80 6.11 -5.79
C THR A 363 12.32 6.80 -4.51
N VAL A 364 12.87 6.44 -3.34
CA VAL A 364 12.52 7.08 -2.07
C VAL A 364 13.06 8.51 -2.01
N LYS A 365 14.31 8.72 -2.43
CA LYS A 365 14.90 10.06 -2.51
C LYS A 365 14.10 10.96 -3.46
N PHE A 366 13.64 10.40 -4.59
CA PHE A 366 12.77 11.08 -5.54
C PHE A 366 11.43 11.47 -4.91
N ILE A 367 10.76 10.53 -4.19
CA ILE A 367 9.51 10.83 -3.48
C ILE A 367 9.73 11.96 -2.46
N ILE A 368 10.81 11.92 -1.67
CA ILE A 368 11.11 12.96 -0.68
C ILE A 368 11.40 14.31 -1.34
N ALA A 369 12.08 14.35 -2.48
CA ALA A 369 12.39 15.59 -3.18
C ALA A 369 11.20 16.19 -3.96
N ASN A 370 10.30 15.33 -4.48
CA ASN A 370 9.28 15.71 -5.47
C ASN A 370 7.85 15.39 -5.00
N HIS A 371 7.53 15.60 -3.72
CA HIS A 371 6.23 15.25 -3.12
C HIS A 371 5.10 16.27 -3.41
N THR A 372 4.98 16.73 -4.66
CA THR A 372 3.98 17.70 -5.11
C THR A 372 2.93 17.06 -6.03
N ARG A 373 1.82 17.75 -6.27
CA ARG A 373 0.75 17.29 -7.19
C ARG A 373 1.23 17.04 -8.62
N GLU A 374 2.31 17.70 -9.04
CA GLU A 374 2.91 17.54 -10.37
C GLU A 374 3.46 16.11 -10.56
N HIS A 375 3.99 15.51 -9.49
CA HIS A 375 4.57 14.17 -9.52
C HIS A 375 3.64 13.12 -8.92
N PHE A 376 2.71 13.54 -8.06
CA PHE A 376 1.74 12.69 -7.36
C PHE A 376 0.33 13.29 -7.46
N PRO A 377 -0.39 13.07 -8.58
CA PRO A 377 -1.64 13.80 -8.86
C PRO A 377 -2.78 13.50 -7.89
N PHE A 378 -2.72 12.38 -7.14
CA PHE A 378 -3.70 12.05 -6.09
C PHE A 378 -3.77 13.12 -4.98
N LEU A 379 -2.76 13.98 -4.86
CA LEU A 379 -2.73 15.09 -3.89
C LEU A 379 -3.70 16.22 -4.22
N GLU A 380 -4.15 16.32 -5.48
CA GLU A 380 -5.14 17.29 -5.93
C GLU A 380 -6.58 16.80 -5.69
N GLU A 381 -6.77 15.48 -5.65
CA GLU A 381 -8.10 14.88 -5.56
C GLU A 381 -8.68 14.99 -4.14
N TYR A 382 -9.83 15.67 -4.00
CA TYR A 382 -10.43 15.93 -2.69
C TYR A 382 -10.86 14.64 -1.96
N ARG A 383 -11.22 13.59 -2.71
CA ARG A 383 -11.58 12.26 -2.16
C ARG A 383 -10.41 11.68 -1.36
N CYS A 384 -9.19 11.79 -1.89
CA CYS A 384 -7.94 11.31 -1.28
C CYS A 384 -7.39 12.24 -0.18
N SER A 385 -8.21 13.15 0.36
CA SER A 385 -7.73 14.15 1.32
C SER A 385 -7.14 13.53 2.59
N ARG A 386 -7.70 12.43 3.11
CA ARG A 386 -7.15 11.70 4.27
C ARG A 386 -5.82 11.07 3.93
N SER A 387 -5.75 10.43 2.75
CA SER A 387 -4.55 9.83 2.18
C SER A 387 -3.40 10.83 2.08
N ARG A 388 -3.67 12.08 1.69
CA ARG A 388 -2.68 13.18 1.69
C ARG A 388 -2.00 13.37 3.04
N THR A 389 -2.74 13.35 4.15
CA THR A 389 -2.10 13.44 5.49
C THR A 389 -1.24 12.22 5.80
N THR A 390 -1.67 11.01 5.42
CA THR A 390 -0.89 9.78 5.60
C THR A 390 0.39 9.82 4.76
N PHE A 391 0.34 10.31 3.53
CA PHE A 391 1.52 10.45 2.67
C PHE A 391 2.59 11.35 3.30
N TYR A 392 2.21 12.56 3.75
CA TYR A 392 3.14 13.45 4.43
C TYR A 392 3.58 12.94 5.81
N TYR A 393 2.75 12.12 6.48
CA TYR A 393 3.17 11.42 7.69
C TYR A 393 4.27 10.39 7.39
N THR A 394 4.12 9.61 6.33
CA THR A 394 5.11 8.64 5.86
C THR A 394 6.41 9.31 5.43
N ILE A 395 6.34 10.37 4.61
CA ILE A 395 7.52 11.13 4.19
C ILE A 395 8.20 11.79 5.39
N GLY A 396 7.42 12.32 6.34
CA GLY A 396 7.95 12.88 7.57
C GLY A 396 8.85 11.91 8.33
N TRP A 397 8.46 10.63 8.44
CA TRP A 397 9.32 9.60 9.06
C TRP A 397 10.68 9.49 8.37
N LEU A 398 10.70 9.51 7.05
CA LEU A 398 11.93 9.38 6.26
C LEU A 398 12.80 10.63 6.36
N ILE A 399 12.21 11.83 6.23
CA ILE A 399 12.92 13.11 6.38
C ILE A 399 13.63 13.18 7.75
N PHE A 400 12.91 12.87 8.82
CA PHE A 400 13.47 12.95 10.17
C PHE A 400 14.47 11.84 10.48
N MET A 401 14.42 10.71 9.76
CA MET A 401 15.36 9.61 9.93
C MET A 401 16.76 9.92 9.36
N GLU A 402 16.87 10.79 8.35
CA GLU A 402 18.17 11.26 7.84
C GLU A 402 18.93 12.14 8.84
N ASP A 403 18.23 12.67 9.84
CA ASP A 403 18.75 13.48 10.93
C ASP A 403 19.67 14.65 10.49
N SER A 404 19.36 15.28 9.35
CA SER A 404 20.12 16.38 8.76
C SER A 404 19.27 17.64 8.62
N PRO A 405 19.63 18.76 9.28
CA PRO A 405 18.92 20.04 9.13
C PRO A 405 18.90 20.56 7.69
N ILE A 406 19.96 20.31 6.92
CA ILE A 406 20.07 20.75 5.52
C ILE A 406 19.07 19.97 4.65
N LYS A 407 19.04 18.63 4.81
CA LYS A 407 18.10 17.80 4.06
C LYS A 407 16.65 18.03 4.48
N PHE A 408 16.41 18.29 5.76
CA PHE A 408 15.11 18.74 6.26
C PHE A 408 14.68 20.02 5.52
N LYS A 409 15.50 21.07 5.50
CA LYS A 409 15.17 22.31 4.78
C LYS A 409 14.92 22.08 3.30
N SER A 410 15.78 21.32 2.63
CA SER A 410 15.60 20.96 1.21
C SER A 410 14.28 20.23 0.96
N SER A 411 13.86 19.36 1.87
CA SER A 411 12.60 18.61 1.76
C SER A 411 11.38 19.47 2.09
N MET A 412 11.55 20.58 2.79
CA MET A 412 10.45 21.51 3.11
C MET A 412 10.24 22.59 2.04
N GLU A 413 11.15 22.71 1.05
CA GLU A 413 11.13 23.75 0.03
C GLU A 413 9.80 23.80 -0.76
N PRO A 414 9.20 22.68 -1.21
CA PRO A 414 7.91 22.74 -1.91
C PRO A 414 6.78 23.33 -1.05
N LEU A 415 6.78 23.05 0.26
CA LEU A 415 5.80 23.62 1.20
C LEU A 415 6.08 25.10 1.49
N LEU A 416 7.35 25.50 1.52
CA LEU A 416 7.75 26.90 1.67
C LEU A 416 7.23 27.74 0.50
N GLN A 417 7.28 27.22 -0.73
CA GLN A 417 6.72 27.92 -1.89
C GLN A 417 5.21 28.15 -1.77
N VAL A 418 4.47 27.21 -1.19
CA VAL A 418 3.04 27.38 -0.89
C VAL A 418 2.83 28.46 0.18
N PHE A 419 3.66 28.51 1.22
CA PHE A 419 3.64 29.59 2.22
C PHE A 419 3.85 30.96 1.56
N VAL A 420 4.89 31.11 0.76
CA VAL A 420 5.23 32.38 0.07
C VAL A 420 4.08 32.83 -0.85
N SER A 421 3.46 31.92 -1.60
CA SER A 421 2.31 32.24 -2.46
C SER A 421 1.09 32.69 -1.64
N LEU A 422 0.81 32.06 -0.50
CA LEU A 422 -0.34 32.41 0.33
C LEU A 422 -0.11 33.69 1.13
N GLU A 423 1.10 33.92 1.63
CA GLU A 423 1.50 35.12 2.37
C GLU A 423 1.45 36.37 1.48
N SER A 424 1.83 36.24 0.20
CA SER A 424 1.74 37.33 -0.78
C SER A 424 0.32 37.61 -1.29
N THR A 425 -0.66 36.76 -0.95
CA THR A 425 -2.05 36.93 -1.41
C THR A 425 -2.78 38.06 -0.67
N PRO A 426 -3.28 39.10 -1.37
CA PRO A 426 -4.02 40.20 -0.74
C PRO A 426 -5.32 39.76 -0.09
N ASP A 427 -5.72 40.45 0.98
CA ASP A 427 -6.91 40.12 1.78
C ASP A 427 -8.21 40.08 0.96
N ALA A 428 -8.33 40.94 -0.05
CA ALA A 428 -9.50 41.05 -0.92
C ALA A 428 -9.77 39.77 -1.74
N VAL A 429 -8.74 39.00 -2.07
CA VAL A 429 -8.84 37.77 -2.88
C VAL A 429 -8.54 36.51 -2.06
N PHE A 430 -8.39 36.65 -0.74
CA PHE A 430 -8.03 35.54 0.15
C PHE A 430 -9.16 34.52 0.35
N ARG A 431 -10.37 34.82 -0.14
CA ARG A 431 -11.54 33.92 -0.13
C ARG A 431 -11.80 33.20 -1.47
N THR A 432 -10.81 33.11 -2.35
CA THR A 432 -10.91 32.34 -3.60
C THR A 432 -10.76 30.84 -3.36
N ASP A 433 -11.31 30.01 -4.26
CA ASP A 433 -11.18 28.55 -4.19
C ASP A 433 -9.72 28.09 -4.28
N ALA A 434 -8.89 28.77 -5.07
CA ALA A 434 -7.46 28.48 -5.14
C ALA A 434 -6.78 28.59 -3.77
N VAL A 435 -7.06 29.67 -3.03
CA VAL A 435 -6.54 29.87 -1.66
C VAL A 435 -7.14 28.86 -0.69
N LYS A 436 -8.44 28.57 -0.81
CA LYS A 436 -9.14 27.56 -0.02
C LYS A 436 -8.44 26.20 -0.09
N TYR A 437 -8.24 25.68 -1.31
CA TYR A 437 -7.63 24.37 -1.53
C TYR A 437 -6.15 24.35 -1.14
N ALA A 438 -5.41 25.44 -1.41
CA ALA A 438 -4.02 25.57 -0.99
C ALA A 438 -3.87 25.54 0.55
N LEU A 439 -4.72 26.26 1.29
CA LEU A 439 -4.72 26.23 2.77
C LEU A 439 -5.10 24.85 3.31
N ILE A 440 -6.15 24.23 2.77
CA ILE A 440 -6.58 22.88 3.18
C ILE A 440 -5.44 21.87 2.99
N GLY A 441 -4.80 21.92 1.82
CA GLY A 441 -3.66 21.08 1.47
C GLY A 441 -2.49 21.30 2.43
N LEU A 442 -2.01 22.53 2.56
CA LEU A 442 -0.88 22.89 3.41
C LEU A 442 -1.09 22.44 4.87
N MET A 443 -2.28 22.64 5.43
CA MET A 443 -2.57 22.23 6.80
C MET A 443 -2.57 20.70 6.97
N ARG A 444 -3.02 19.95 5.96
CA ARG A 444 -2.96 18.48 5.97
C ARG A 444 -1.54 17.95 5.85
N ASP A 445 -0.72 18.61 5.03
CA ASP A 445 0.67 18.26 4.77
C ASP A 445 1.50 18.49 6.04
N LEU A 446 1.41 19.69 6.62
CA LEU A 446 2.08 20.04 7.86
C LEU A 446 1.60 19.18 9.03
N ARG A 447 0.31 18.80 9.07
CA ARG A 447 -0.18 17.84 10.06
C ARG A 447 0.51 16.48 9.93
N GLY A 448 0.65 15.97 8.71
CA GLY A 448 1.38 14.71 8.47
C GLY A 448 2.83 14.79 8.96
N ILE A 449 3.54 15.85 8.57
CA ILE A 449 4.94 16.07 9.00
C ILE A 449 5.03 16.21 10.52
N ALA A 450 4.14 17.00 11.14
CA ALA A 450 4.06 17.13 12.59
C ALA A 450 3.75 15.80 13.28
N MET A 451 2.97 14.92 12.66
CA MET A 451 2.73 13.57 13.18
C MET A 451 4.01 12.72 13.22
N ALA A 452 5.01 12.98 12.37
CA ALA A 452 6.26 12.22 12.34
C ALA A 452 7.31 12.69 13.36
N THR A 453 7.14 13.83 14.03
CA THR A 453 8.10 14.29 15.04
C THR A 453 7.87 13.58 16.38
N ASN A 454 8.75 12.63 16.70
CA ASN A 454 8.67 11.77 17.90
C ASN A 454 9.81 12.02 18.90
N SER A 455 10.54 13.12 18.76
CA SER A 455 11.61 13.51 19.67
C SER A 455 11.70 15.02 19.78
N ARG A 456 12.29 15.51 20.87
CA ARG A 456 12.60 16.94 21.05
C ARG A 456 13.36 17.54 19.87
N ARG A 457 14.30 16.77 19.30
CA ARG A 457 15.13 17.20 18.18
C ARG A 457 14.34 17.37 16.88
N THR A 458 13.56 16.36 16.51
CA THR A 458 12.74 16.38 15.28
C THR A 458 11.65 17.44 15.36
N TYR A 459 11.03 17.59 16.54
CA TYR A 459 10.10 18.68 16.79
C TYR A 459 10.79 20.06 16.71
N GLY A 460 11.99 20.20 17.28
CA GLY A 460 12.78 21.42 17.21
C GLY A 460 13.03 21.90 15.79
N LEU A 461 13.41 20.99 14.87
CA LEU A 461 13.58 21.33 13.45
C LEU A 461 12.30 21.90 12.81
N LEU A 462 11.15 21.26 13.07
CA LEU A 462 9.87 21.73 12.56
C LEU A 462 9.43 23.05 13.22
N PHE A 463 9.66 23.20 14.51
CA PHE A 463 9.33 24.40 15.27
C PHE A 463 10.14 25.59 14.76
N ASP A 464 11.46 25.45 14.62
CA ASP A 464 12.35 26.51 14.15
C ASP A 464 12.09 26.90 12.68
N TRP A 465 11.57 25.97 11.88
CA TRP A 465 11.14 26.26 10.51
C TRP A 465 9.83 27.02 10.45
N LEU A 466 8.86 26.69 11.31
CA LEU A 466 7.53 27.30 11.31
C LEU A 466 7.48 28.64 12.08
N TYR A 467 8.10 28.68 13.26
CA TYR A 467 8.08 29.83 14.16
C TYR A 467 9.34 30.68 14.01
N PRO A 468 9.24 32.03 13.99
CA PRO A 468 8.00 32.83 14.01
C PRO A 468 7.43 33.11 12.61
N ALA A 469 8.19 32.84 11.55
CA ALA A 469 7.97 33.39 10.21
C ALA A 469 6.59 33.10 9.63
N HIS A 470 6.08 31.87 9.83
CA HIS A 470 4.89 31.37 9.15
C HIS A 470 3.63 31.33 10.03
N MET A 471 3.75 31.63 11.32
CA MET A 471 2.61 31.75 12.23
C MET A 471 1.57 32.80 11.80
N PRO A 472 1.95 33.97 11.24
CA PRO A 472 0.98 34.96 10.77
C PRO A 472 0.03 34.42 9.70
N LEU A 473 0.50 33.55 8.78
CA LEU A 473 -0.38 32.95 7.77
C LEU A 473 -1.45 32.07 8.41
N ILE A 474 -1.11 31.29 9.43
CA ILE A 474 -2.06 30.41 10.12
C ILE A 474 -3.14 31.27 10.81
N LEU A 475 -2.74 32.37 11.46
CA LEU A 475 -3.67 33.30 12.09
C LEU A 475 -4.58 34.01 11.05
N LYS A 476 -4.01 34.40 9.90
CA LYS A 476 -4.76 34.96 8.77
C LYS A 476 -5.79 33.94 8.24
N GLY A 477 -5.35 32.70 8.02
CA GLY A 477 -6.18 31.58 7.57
C GLY A 477 -7.42 31.37 8.43
N ILE A 478 -7.24 31.21 9.74
CA ILE A 478 -8.37 30.95 10.65
C ILE A 478 -9.32 32.15 10.79
N THR A 479 -8.80 33.36 10.60
CA THR A 479 -9.55 34.62 10.72
C THR A 479 -10.42 34.89 9.50
N HIS A 480 -9.90 34.69 8.29
CA HIS A 480 -10.64 34.95 7.05
C HIS A 480 -11.66 33.86 6.71
N TRP A 481 -11.41 32.63 7.16
CA TRP A 481 -12.23 31.46 6.82
C TRP A 481 -13.03 30.91 8.00
N THR A 482 -13.29 31.70 9.06
CA THR A 482 -13.93 31.22 10.30
C THR A 482 -15.27 30.52 10.06
N ASP A 483 -16.03 31.00 9.07
CA ASP A 483 -17.34 30.48 8.63
C ASP A 483 -17.23 29.27 7.69
N THR A 484 -16.03 28.75 7.40
CA THR A 484 -15.81 27.68 6.42
C THR A 484 -15.11 26.49 7.08
N PRO A 485 -15.86 25.52 7.66
CA PRO A 485 -15.34 24.37 8.40
C PRO A 485 -14.34 23.51 7.64
N GLU A 486 -14.45 23.48 6.31
CA GLU A 486 -13.55 22.75 5.41
C GLU A 486 -12.11 23.25 5.52
N VAL A 487 -11.91 24.54 5.79
CA VAL A 487 -10.60 25.18 5.98
C VAL A 487 -10.20 25.17 7.46
N THR A 488 -11.13 25.54 8.35
CA THR A 488 -10.81 25.67 9.78
C THR A 488 -10.54 24.33 10.44
N THR A 489 -11.22 23.24 10.03
CA THR A 489 -11.03 21.91 10.64
C THR A 489 -9.61 21.36 10.40
N PRO A 490 -9.06 21.31 9.17
CA PRO A 490 -7.66 20.91 8.96
C PRO A 490 -6.67 21.80 9.71
N LEU A 491 -6.87 23.12 9.73
CA LEU A 491 -6.00 24.07 10.42
C LEU A 491 -5.98 23.81 11.93
N LEU A 492 -7.14 23.69 12.56
CA LEU A 492 -7.25 23.38 13.98
C LEU A 492 -6.69 22.00 14.31
N LYS A 493 -6.88 21.00 13.43
CA LYS A 493 -6.28 19.66 13.60
C LYS A 493 -4.76 19.66 13.48
N PHE A 494 -4.20 20.48 12.59
CA PHE A 494 -2.77 20.71 12.52
C PHE A 494 -2.27 21.34 13.82
N MET A 495 -2.91 22.42 14.29
CA MET A 495 -2.52 23.08 15.54
C MET A 495 -2.62 22.15 16.75
N ALA A 496 -3.69 21.36 16.84
CA ALA A 496 -3.82 20.33 17.86
C ALA A 496 -2.63 19.39 17.82
N GLU A 497 -2.31 18.81 16.66
CA GLU A 497 -1.13 17.97 16.52
C GLU A 497 0.14 18.71 16.92
N PHE A 498 0.36 19.93 16.45
CA PHE A 498 1.59 20.70 16.72
C PHE A 498 1.83 20.93 18.21
N VAL A 499 0.78 21.16 19.01
CA VAL A 499 0.88 21.36 20.47
C VAL A 499 0.78 20.05 21.28
N LEU A 500 0.68 18.89 20.64
CA LEU A 500 0.62 17.62 21.36
C LEU A 500 2.01 17.24 21.89
N ASN A 501 2.17 17.17 23.22
CA ASN A 501 3.41 16.71 23.84
C ASN A 501 3.57 15.17 23.84
N LYS A 502 3.44 14.53 22.67
CA LYS A 502 3.71 13.09 22.54
C LYS A 502 5.21 12.82 22.61
N ALA A 503 5.59 11.67 23.17
CA ALA A 503 6.99 11.27 23.35
C ALA A 503 7.86 12.36 24.01
N GLN A 504 7.27 13.20 24.88
CA GLN A 504 7.95 14.32 25.54
C GLN A 504 8.65 15.32 24.58
N ARG A 505 8.17 15.44 23.33
CA ARG A 505 8.81 16.28 22.31
C ARG A 505 8.71 17.80 22.59
N LEU A 506 7.77 18.25 23.41
CA LEU A 506 7.60 19.66 23.83
C LEU A 506 8.30 19.95 25.16
N THR A 507 9.52 19.44 25.31
CA THR A 507 10.38 19.73 26.46
C THR A 507 11.44 20.75 26.06
N PHE A 508 11.13 22.03 26.26
CA PHE A 508 12.09 23.11 26.04
C PHE A 508 13.06 23.22 27.22
N ASP A 509 14.27 23.73 26.98
CA ASP A 509 15.19 24.06 28.09
C ASP A 509 14.56 25.11 29.01
N SER A 510 14.88 25.05 30.30
CA SER A 510 14.35 25.99 31.31
C SER A 510 14.70 27.46 31.01
N SER A 511 15.75 27.70 30.22
CA SER A 511 16.17 29.02 29.74
C SER A 511 15.50 29.44 28.42
N SER A 512 14.77 28.54 27.75
CA SER A 512 14.17 28.81 26.44
C SER A 512 12.79 29.48 26.59
N PRO A 513 12.54 30.62 25.89
CA PRO A 513 11.22 31.24 25.88
C PRO A 513 10.21 30.51 24.98
N ASN A 514 10.64 29.46 24.25
CA ASN A 514 9.86 28.85 23.16
C ASN A 514 8.51 28.28 23.64
N GLY A 515 8.44 27.72 24.86
CA GLY A 515 7.17 27.23 25.41
C GLY A 515 6.14 28.34 25.60
N ILE A 516 6.57 29.49 26.13
CA ILE A 516 5.71 30.67 26.34
C ILE A 516 5.32 31.28 24.99
N LEU A 517 6.27 31.35 24.04
CA LEU A 517 6.01 31.87 22.70
C LEU A 517 5.00 31.01 21.94
N LEU A 518 5.14 29.69 22.01
CA LEU A 518 4.17 28.74 21.47
C LEU A 518 2.79 28.95 22.08
N PHE A 519 2.70 28.98 23.42
CA PHE A 519 1.46 29.24 24.13
C PHE A 519 0.80 30.55 23.68
N ARG A 520 1.59 31.61 23.50
CA ARG A 520 1.11 32.93 23.06
C ARG A 520 0.50 32.86 21.66
N GLU A 521 1.18 32.26 20.69
CA GLU A 521 0.66 32.17 19.31
C GLU A 521 -0.58 31.28 19.22
N VAL A 522 -0.59 30.15 19.95
CA VAL A 522 -1.75 29.25 20.02
C VAL A 522 -2.96 29.94 20.68
N SER A 523 -2.73 30.68 21.77
CA SER A 523 -3.79 31.43 22.46
C SER A 523 -4.40 32.49 21.55
N LYS A 524 -3.57 33.26 20.82
CA LYS A 524 -4.06 34.24 19.82
C LYS A 524 -4.96 33.58 18.77
N LEU A 525 -4.54 32.43 18.26
CA LEU A 525 -5.29 31.67 17.25
C LEU A 525 -6.64 31.19 17.76
N ILE A 526 -6.68 30.60 18.97
CA ILE A 526 -7.93 30.11 19.58
C ILE A 526 -8.88 31.26 19.89
N VAL A 527 -8.38 32.37 20.43
CA VAL A 527 -9.20 33.57 20.70
C VAL A 527 -9.75 34.14 19.39
N ALA A 528 -8.94 34.24 18.34
CA ALA A 528 -9.36 34.73 17.04
C ALA A 528 -10.47 33.87 16.42
N TYR A 529 -10.35 32.54 16.50
CA TYR A 529 -11.39 31.63 16.03
C TYR A 529 -12.64 31.68 16.91
N GLY A 530 -12.48 31.51 18.22
CA GLY A 530 -13.56 31.39 19.20
C GLY A 530 -14.47 32.62 19.23
N THR A 531 -13.90 33.82 19.27
CA THR A 531 -14.68 35.07 19.29
C THR A 531 -15.55 35.25 18.04
N ARG A 532 -15.07 34.80 16.87
CA ARG A 532 -15.79 34.90 15.59
C ARG A 532 -16.81 33.79 15.40
N ILE A 533 -16.47 32.53 15.67
CA ILE A 533 -17.40 31.40 15.47
C ILE A 533 -18.62 31.49 16.40
N LEU A 534 -18.44 32.05 17.59
CA LEU A 534 -19.52 32.27 18.55
C LEU A 534 -20.49 33.38 18.11
N SER A 535 -20.03 34.38 17.35
CA SER A 535 -20.89 35.48 16.88
C SER A 535 -21.70 35.14 15.62
N LEU A 536 -21.31 34.10 14.88
CA LEU A 536 -22.04 33.64 13.70
C LEU A 536 -23.39 32.99 14.10
N PRO A 537 -24.42 33.01 13.24
CA PRO A 537 -25.68 32.32 13.51
C PRO A 537 -25.52 30.79 13.48
N ASN A 538 -26.51 30.07 14.01
CA ASN A 538 -26.52 28.61 14.00
C ASN A 538 -27.14 28.10 12.68
N PRO A 539 -26.40 27.32 11.85
CA PRO A 539 -26.98 26.67 10.67
C PRO A 539 -27.69 25.37 11.04
N ALA A 540 -28.30 24.72 10.04
CA ALA A 540 -28.98 23.42 10.20
C ALA A 540 -28.02 22.33 10.70
N ASP A 541 -26.82 22.22 10.11
CA ASP A 541 -25.75 21.35 10.62
C ASP A 541 -24.81 22.11 11.57
N ILE A 542 -25.29 22.35 12.79
CA ILE A 542 -24.53 23.04 13.83
C ILE A 542 -23.29 22.25 14.28
N TYR A 543 -23.33 20.92 14.17
CA TYR A 543 -22.23 20.06 14.61
C TYR A 543 -21.02 20.24 13.71
N ALA A 544 -21.19 20.07 12.40
CA ALA A 544 -20.09 20.24 11.45
C ALA A 544 -19.61 21.68 11.39
N PHE A 545 -20.54 22.65 11.52
CA PHE A 545 -20.22 24.07 11.41
C PHE A 545 -19.52 24.67 12.63
N LYS A 546 -20.00 24.38 13.86
CA LYS A 546 -19.46 24.97 15.10
C LYS A 546 -18.83 23.95 16.03
N TYR A 547 -19.59 22.95 16.47
CA TYR A 547 -19.20 22.13 17.62
C TYR A 547 -17.93 21.33 17.36
N LYS A 548 -17.72 20.85 16.14
CA LYS A 548 -16.49 20.14 15.77
C LYS A 548 -15.25 21.01 15.92
N GLY A 549 -15.27 22.24 15.43
CA GLY A 549 -14.15 23.17 15.54
C GLY A 549 -13.89 23.57 16.99
N ILE A 550 -14.95 23.90 17.74
CA ILE A 550 -14.87 24.21 19.19
C ILE A 550 -14.27 23.03 19.97
N TRP A 551 -14.71 21.81 19.71
CA TRP A 551 -14.19 20.61 20.34
C TRP A 551 -12.69 20.41 20.07
N ILE A 552 -12.23 20.67 18.84
CA ILE A 552 -10.80 20.65 18.52
C ILE A 552 -10.07 21.76 19.28
N SER A 553 -10.61 22.98 19.36
CA SER A 553 -10.02 24.07 20.15
C SER A 553 -9.88 23.72 21.63
N LEU A 554 -10.88 23.09 22.24
CA LEU A 554 -10.79 22.58 23.60
C LEU A 554 -9.71 21.50 23.75
N THR A 555 -9.55 20.65 22.73
CA THR A 555 -8.46 19.67 22.67
C THR A 555 -7.08 20.33 22.60
N ILE A 556 -6.96 21.47 21.91
CA ILE A 556 -5.72 22.28 21.88
C ILE A 556 -5.42 22.85 23.27
N LEU A 557 -6.43 23.37 23.98
CA LEU A 557 -6.27 23.96 25.31
C LEU A 557 -5.90 22.94 26.40
N ALA A 558 -6.31 21.67 26.22
CA ALA A 558 -6.05 20.60 27.18
C ALA A 558 -4.65 19.97 27.05
N ARG A 559 -3.91 20.29 25.99
CA ARG A 559 -2.54 19.80 25.71
C ARG A 559 -1.51 20.78 26.25
#